data_AF-A0A7L3SC28-F1
#
_entry.id   AF-A0A7L3SC28-F1
#
_cell.length_a   1.000
_cell.length_b   1.000
_cell.length_c   1.000
_cell.angle_alpha   90.00
_cell.angle_beta   90.00
_cell.angle_gamma   90.00
#
_symmetry.space_group_name_H-M   'P 1'
#
loop_
_entity.id
_entity.type
_entity.pdbx_description
1 polymer ?
#
loop_
_entity_poly.entity_id
_entity_poly.type
_entity_poly.pdbx_seq_one_letter_code
_entity_poly.pdbx_strand_id
1 'polypeptide(L)'
;MGPGRALGLGLLLGVLGGAAAGSHSLRYFYTAVSEPSPGVPQFMIVGYVDGNLISRYDSEMERTVPRADWIAANLDPQYWDTQSQIGWSNQQIDRVNLKILGSRYNQSGGAHTRQRMLGCDLLEDGSTRGYYQN
;
A
#
# COMPACT_ATOMS: atom_id res chain seq x y z
N MET A 1 -27.43 57.63 -26.02
CA MET A 1 -26.19 58.33 -25.65
C MET A 1 -26.20 58.52 -24.13
N GLY A 2 -25.18 58.02 -23.45
CA GLY A 2 -25.08 58.02 -21.99
C GLY A 2 -24.41 56.73 -21.49
N PRO A 3 -23.10 56.74 -21.17
CA PRO A 3 -22.26 55.54 -21.05
C PRO A 3 -22.11 55.05 -19.61
N GLY A 4 -21.55 53.85 -19.41
CA GLY A 4 -21.00 53.46 -18.12
C GLY A 4 -20.78 51.97 -17.94
N ARG A 5 -19.71 51.44 -18.53
CA ARG A 5 -19.15 50.13 -18.14
C ARG A 5 -18.47 50.28 -16.78
N ALA A 6 -18.69 49.35 -15.87
CA ALA A 6 -17.67 48.93 -14.91
C ALA A 6 -17.93 47.50 -14.46
N LEU A 7 -17.12 46.59 -14.99
CA LEU A 7 -16.95 45.23 -14.48
C LEU A 7 -16.34 45.33 -13.08
N GLY A 8 -17.05 44.86 -12.06
CA GLY A 8 -16.48 44.60 -10.75
C GLY A 8 -16.17 43.11 -10.62
N LEU A 9 -14.98 42.67 -11.06
CA LEU A 9 -14.42 41.39 -10.61
C LEU A 9 -14.14 41.51 -9.10
N GLY A 10 -14.99 40.89 -8.28
CA GLY A 10 -14.70 40.69 -6.87
C GLY A 10 -13.59 39.64 -6.72
N LEU A 11 -12.40 40.07 -6.31
CA LEU A 11 -11.26 39.24 -5.98
C LEU A 11 -11.65 38.24 -4.86
N LEU A 12 -11.73 36.94 -5.18
CA LEU A 12 -11.63 35.88 -4.20
C LEU A 12 -10.18 35.87 -3.69
N LEU A 13 -9.92 36.53 -2.57
CA LEU A 13 -8.67 36.35 -1.82
C LEU A 13 -8.66 34.92 -1.25
N GLY A 14 -8.18 33.99 -2.08
CA GLY A 14 -7.74 32.69 -1.63
C GLY A 14 -6.58 32.90 -0.67
N VAL A 15 -6.82 32.65 0.62
CA VAL A 15 -5.73 32.31 1.52
C VAL A 15 -5.26 30.93 1.06
N LEU A 16 -4.23 30.92 0.22
CA LEU A 16 -3.35 29.78 0.06
C LEU A 16 -2.71 29.54 1.42
N GLY A 17 -3.43 28.84 2.29
CA GLY A 17 -2.80 28.10 3.37
C GLY A 17 -1.87 27.14 2.67
N GLY A 18 -0.57 27.45 2.65
CA GLY A 18 0.44 26.45 2.31
C GLY A 18 0.13 25.27 3.21
N ALA A 19 -0.28 24.15 2.60
CA ALA A 19 -0.45 22.91 3.35
C ALA A 19 0.85 22.73 4.11
N ALA A 20 0.79 22.71 5.45
CA ALA A 20 1.92 22.25 6.23
C ALA A 20 2.26 20.88 5.63
N ALA A 21 3.46 20.74 5.08
CA ALA A 21 3.93 19.48 4.53
C ALA A 21 4.13 18.56 5.73
N GLY A 22 3.05 17.91 6.16
CA GLY A 22 3.07 16.92 7.21
C GLY A 22 3.96 15.76 6.81
N SER A 23 4.32 14.91 7.76
CA SER A 23 5.05 13.70 7.44
C SER A 23 4.26 12.81 6.48
N HIS A 24 4.98 12.18 5.55
CA HIS A 24 4.43 11.20 4.62
C HIS A 24 4.86 9.80 5.00
N SER A 25 4.10 8.80 4.59
CA SER A 25 4.39 7.41 4.92
C SER A 25 4.03 6.43 3.82
N LEU A 26 4.85 5.38 3.70
CA LEU A 26 4.64 4.25 2.81
C LEU A 26 4.68 2.98 3.66
N ARG A 27 3.63 2.15 3.59
CA ARG A 27 3.55 0.88 4.34
C ARG A 27 3.03 -0.24 3.46
N TYR A 28 3.70 -1.39 3.51
CA TYR A 28 3.23 -2.63 2.93
C TYR A 28 2.97 -3.65 4.03
N PHE A 29 1.80 -4.27 3.98
CA PHE A 29 1.40 -5.34 4.89
C PHE A 29 1.29 -6.64 4.11
N TYR A 30 1.97 -7.66 4.62
CA TYR A 30 1.97 -9.01 4.08
C TYR A 30 1.18 -9.87 5.05
N THR A 31 0.27 -10.69 4.54
CA THR A 31 -0.48 -11.63 5.35
C THR A 31 -0.49 -12.98 4.65
N ALA A 32 -0.10 -14.02 5.37
CA ALA A 32 -0.15 -15.41 4.93
C ALA A 32 -0.96 -16.23 5.94
N VAL A 33 -1.87 -17.07 5.47
CA VAL A 33 -2.69 -17.95 6.30
C VAL A 33 -2.45 -19.42 5.94
N SER A 34 -2.45 -20.32 6.92
CA SER A 34 -2.33 -21.76 6.67
C SER A 34 -3.62 -22.34 6.08
N GLU A 35 -4.77 -21.79 6.47
CA GLU A 35 -6.11 -22.24 6.10
C GLU A 35 -6.85 -21.09 5.41
N PRO A 36 -6.81 -20.98 4.07
CA PRO A 36 -7.60 -19.98 3.34
C PRO A 36 -9.10 -20.30 3.39
N SER A 37 -9.93 -19.26 3.26
CA SER A 37 -11.39 -19.37 3.25
C SER A 37 -11.97 -18.53 2.11
N PRO A 38 -13.25 -18.69 1.73
CA PRO A 38 -13.86 -17.82 0.72
C PRO A 38 -13.67 -16.34 1.07
N GLY A 39 -13.05 -15.58 0.15
CA GLY A 39 -12.73 -14.15 0.34
C GLY A 39 -11.43 -13.86 1.11
N VAL A 40 -10.73 -14.88 1.61
CA VAL A 40 -9.44 -14.75 2.28
C VAL A 40 -8.39 -15.57 1.51
N PRO A 41 -7.59 -14.93 0.65
CA PRO A 41 -6.55 -15.64 -0.11
C PRO A 41 -5.50 -16.19 0.85
N GLN A 42 -4.81 -17.26 0.45
CA GLN A 42 -3.72 -17.84 1.25
C GLN A 42 -2.62 -16.82 1.54
N PHE A 43 -2.38 -15.90 0.60
CA PHE A 43 -1.41 -14.83 0.77
C PHE A 43 -1.88 -13.54 0.10
N MET A 44 -1.59 -12.40 0.73
CA MET A 44 -1.82 -11.09 0.15
C MET A 44 -0.80 -10.05 0.61
N ILE A 45 -0.58 -9.05 -0.25
CA ILE A 45 0.21 -7.86 0.04
C ILE A 45 -0.67 -6.64 -0.26
N VAL A 46 -0.73 -5.69 0.67
CA VAL A 46 -1.40 -4.41 0.46
C VAL A 46 -0.45 -3.26 0.74
N GLY A 47 -0.40 -2.29 -0.17
CA GLY A 47 0.43 -1.10 -0.05
C GLY A 47 -0.40 0.13 0.26
N TYR A 48 0.10 0.99 1.15
CA TYR A 48 -0.53 2.24 1.55
C TYR A 48 0.43 3.42 1.44
N VAL A 49 -0.05 4.55 0.91
CA VAL A 49 0.61 5.86 1.00
C VAL A 49 -0.28 6.79 1.81
N ASP A 50 0.24 7.33 2.91
CA ASP A 50 -0.50 8.22 3.84
C ASP A 50 -1.83 7.63 4.31
N GLY A 51 -1.85 6.30 4.53
CA GLY A 51 -3.05 5.56 4.92
C GLY A 51 -4.03 5.25 3.79
N ASN A 52 -3.77 5.69 2.56
CA ASN A 52 -4.59 5.39 1.39
C ASN A 52 -4.09 4.12 0.68
N LEU A 53 -4.98 3.17 0.41
CA LEU A 53 -4.63 1.93 -0.30
C LEU A 53 -4.23 2.23 -1.75
N ILE A 54 -3.01 1.83 -2.14
CA ILE A 54 -2.47 2.08 -3.48
C ILE A 54 -2.33 0.81 -4.32
N SER A 55 -2.10 -0.34 -3.70
CA SER A 55 -1.91 -1.59 -4.44
C SER A 55 -2.35 -2.80 -3.64
N ARG A 56 -2.73 -3.85 -4.35
CA ARG A 56 -3.03 -5.16 -3.78
C ARG A 56 -2.49 -6.28 -4.65
N TYR A 57 -1.75 -7.20 -4.05
CA TYR A 57 -1.46 -8.53 -4.56
C TYR A 57 -2.25 -9.56 -3.75
N ASP A 58 -2.71 -10.63 -4.38
CA ASP A 58 -3.21 -11.82 -3.69
C ASP A 58 -2.87 -13.10 -4.45
N SER A 59 -2.87 -14.21 -3.74
CA SER A 59 -2.54 -15.53 -4.27
C SER A 59 -3.62 -16.16 -5.16
N GLU A 60 -4.79 -15.53 -5.30
CA GLU A 60 -5.85 -16.05 -6.18
C GLU A 60 -5.68 -15.49 -7.60
N MET A 61 -5.36 -14.20 -7.72
CA MET A 61 -5.11 -13.53 -8.99
C MET A 61 -3.64 -13.59 -9.41
N GLU A 62 -2.73 -13.81 -8.45
CA GLU A 62 -1.26 -13.81 -8.62
C GLU A 62 -0.75 -12.57 -9.37
N ARG A 63 -1.41 -11.43 -9.14
CA ARG A 63 -1.11 -10.15 -9.77
C ARG A 63 -1.24 -9.02 -8.77
N THR A 64 -0.33 -8.06 -8.88
CA THR A 64 -0.43 -6.79 -8.18
C THR A 64 -1.26 -5.83 -9.02
N VAL A 65 -2.37 -5.36 -8.48
CA VAL A 65 -3.26 -4.40 -9.14
C VAL A 65 -3.24 -3.04 -8.43
N PRO A 66 -3.32 -1.92 -9.17
CA PRO A 66 -3.51 -0.61 -8.58
C PRO A 66 -4.87 -0.53 -7.87
N ARG A 67 -4.92 0.28 -6.80
CA ARG A 67 -6.14 0.53 -6.01
C ARG A 67 -6.51 2.00 -5.90
N ALA A 68 -5.77 2.88 -6.57
CA ALA A 68 -6.09 4.30 -6.73
C ALA A 68 -5.86 4.76 -8.17
N ASP A 69 -6.67 5.70 -8.66
CA ASP A 69 -6.58 6.16 -10.06
C ASP A 69 -5.24 6.83 -10.35
N TRP A 70 -4.72 7.61 -9.40
CA TRP A 70 -3.46 8.32 -9.57
C TRP A 70 -2.26 7.37 -9.68
N ILE A 71 -2.22 6.26 -8.93
CA ILE A 71 -1.11 5.31 -9.02
C ILE A 71 -1.19 4.51 -10.34
N ALA A 72 -2.42 4.18 -10.79
CA ALA A 72 -2.64 3.53 -12.08
C ALA A 72 -2.22 4.43 -13.27
N ALA A 73 -2.48 5.74 -13.17
CA ALA A 73 -2.19 6.69 -14.25
C ALA A 73 -0.70 7.04 -14.37
N ASN A 74 0.10 6.86 -13.31
CA ASN A 74 1.49 7.32 -13.27
C ASN A 74 2.53 6.19 -13.37
N LEU A 75 2.13 4.92 -13.34
CA LEU A 75 3.04 3.77 -13.40
C LEU A 75 2.77 2.91 -14.63
N ASP A 76 3.84 2.48 -15.28
CA ASP A 76 3.77 1.66 -16.49
C ASP A 76 3.42 0.19 -16.21
N PRO A 77 3.03 -0.59 -17.23
CA PRO A 77 2.76 -2.02 -17.07
C PRO A 77 3.95 -2.84 -16.53
N GLN A 78 5.19 -2.47 -16.85
CA GLN A 78 6.39 -3.20 -16.42
C GLN A 78 6.60 -3.08 -14.90
N TYR A 79 6.23 -1.94 -14.30
CA TYR A 79 6.19 -1.78 -12.85
C TYR A 79 5.26 -2.83 -12.22
N TRP A 80 4.04 -2.96 -12.73
CA TRP A 80 3.04 -3.90 -12.18
C TRP A 80 3.44 -5.36 -12.38
N ASP A 81 4.06 -5.71 -13.51
CA ASP A 81 4.63 -7.03 -13.74
C ASP A 81 5.74 -7.34 -12.73
N THR A 82 6.64 -6.37 -12.48
CA THR A 82 7.70 -6.50 -11.47
C THR A 82 7.12 -6.70 -10.07
N GLN A 83 6.12 -5.90 -9.69
CA GLN A 83 5.46 -6.05 -8.39
C GLN A 83 4.74 -7.40 -8.27
N SER A 84 4.18 -7.93 -9.36
CA SER A 84 3.53 -9.24 -9.38
C SER A 84 4.54 -10.36 -9.16
N GLN A 85 5.72 -10.29 -9.80
CA GLN A 85 6.81 -11.25 -9.58
C GLN A 85 7.34 -11.23 -8.13
N ILE A 86 7.48 -10.04 -7.55
CA ILE A 86 7.86 -9.87 -6.13
C ILE A 86 6.79 -10.48 -5.22
N GLY A 87 5.51 -10.23 -5.52
CA GLY A 87 4.38 -10.80 -4.78
C GLY A 87 4.38 -12.33 -4.81
N TRP A 88 4.55 -12.90 -6.00
CA TRP A 88 4.63 -14.34 -6.20
C TRP A 88 5.80 -14.98 -5.45
N SER A 89 6.98 -14.37 -5.48
CA SER A 89 8.15 -14.84 -4.73
C SER A 89 7.88 -14.86 -3.21
N ASN A 90 7.30 -13.78 -2.67
CA ASN A 90 6.97 -13.71 -1.24
C ASN A 90 5.87 -14.70 -0.84
N GLN A 91 4.89 -14.96 -1.71
CA GLN A 91 3.89 -15.99 -1.49
C GLN A 91 4.53 -17.37 -1.28
N GLN A 92 5.51 -17.75 -2.12
CA GLN A 92 6.19 -19.05 -1.97
C GLN A 92 7.01 -19.10 -0.67
N ILE A 93 7.71 -18.02 -0.36
CA ILE A 93 8.50 -17.90 0.88
C ILE A 93 7.61 -18.06 2.11
N ASP A 94 6.48 -17.35 2.16
CA ASP A 94 5.61 -17.37 3.33
C ASP A 94 4.82 -18.67 3.49
N ARG A 95 4.49 -19.34 2.38
CA ARG A 95 3.97 -20.71 2.41
C ARG A 95 4.94 -21.68 3.08
N VAL A 96 6.24 -21.56 2.82
CA VAL A 96 7.26 -22.37 3.49
C VAL A 96 7.44 -21.95 4.94
N ASN A 97 7.45 -20.64 5.22
CA ASN A 97 7.59 -20.13 6.58
C ASN A 97 6.46 -20.58 7.50
N LEU A 98 5.21 -20.65 7.04
CA LEU A 98 4.10 -21.16 7.84
C LEU A 98 4.36 -22.59 8.33
N LYS A 99 4.93 -23.46 7.47
CA LYS A 99 5.31 -24.83 7.85
C LYS A 99 6.47 -24.85 8.85
N ILE A 100 7.50 -24.03 8.60
CA ILE A 100 8.66 -23.92 9.48
C ILE A 100 8.26 -23.42 10.86
N LEU A 101 7.41 -22.38 10.93
CA LEU A 101 6.93 -21.84 12.19
C LEU A 101 6.06 -22.86 12.93
N GLY A 102 5.14 -23.55 12.25
CA GLY A 102 4.37 -24.63 12.86
C GLY A 102 5.27 -25.67 13.53
N SER A 103 6.30 -26.15 12.81
CA SER A 103 7.29 -27.09 13.37
C SER A 103 8.05 -26.51 14.57
N ARG A 104 8.56 -25.28 14.48
CA ARG A 104 9.30 -24.61 15.57
C ARG A 104 8.48 -24.42 16.84
N TYR A 105 7.17 -24.20 16.69
CA TYR A 105 6.24 -24.04 17.80
C TYR A 105 5.57 -25.36 18.21
N ASN A 106 6.00 -26.50 17.67
CA ASN A 106 5.42 -27.83 17.90
C ASN A 106 3.90 -27.88 17.63
N GLN A 107 3.45 -27.16 16.62
CA GLN A 107 2.06 -27.09 16.14
C GLN A 107 1.92 -27.90 14.85
N SER A 108 1.05 -28.91 14.85
CA SER A 108 0.85 -29.83 13.72
C SER A 108 -0.48 -29.65 12.97
N GLY A 109 -1.31 -28.69 13.39
CA GLY A 109 -2.60 -28.37 12.77
C GLY A 109 -3.19 -27.05 13.28
N GLY A 110 -4.38 -26.70 12.78
CA GLY A 110 -5.08 -25.47 13.11
C GLY A 110 -4.73 -24.28 12.20
N ALA A 111 -5.54 -23.23 12.31
CA ALA A 111 -5.39 -22.01 11.55
C ALA A 111 -4.28 -21.14 12.14
N HIS A 112 -3.29 -20.83 11.31
CA HIS A 112 -2.13 -20.00 11.63
C HIS A 112 -2.06 -18.83 10.66
N THR A 113 -1.65 -17.68 11.18
CA THR A 113 -1.42 -16.48 10.39
C THR A 113 -0.01 -15.97 10.63
N ARG A 114 0.65 -15.55 9.55
CA ARG A 114 1.93 -14.85 9.60
C ARG A 114 1.76 -13.49 8.97
N GLN A 115 2.22 -12.45 9.66
CA GLN A 115 2.13 -11.07 9.18
C GLN A 115 3.50 -10.42 9.15
N ARG A 116 3.76 -9.63 8.10
CA ARG A 116 4.92 -8.73 8.04
C ARG A 116 4.46 -7.33 7.72
N MET A 117 5.17 -6.35 8.26
CA MET A 117 5.00 -4.95 7.87
C MET A 117 6.37 -4.38 7.52
N LEU A 118 6.47 -3.77 6.34
CA LEU A 118 7.63 -3.00 5.93
C LEU A 118 7.19 -1.63 5.45
N GLY A 119 8.03 -0.62 5.66
CA GLY A 119 7.65 0.73 5.27
C GLY A 119 8.66 1.78 5.69
N CYS A 120 8.31 3.02 5.42
CA CYS A 120 9.05 4.18 5.85
C CYS A 120 8.14 5.38 6.10
N ASP A 121 8.62 6.29 6.94
CA ASP A 121 8.08 7.65 7.05
C ASP A 121 9.12 8.65 6.53
N LEU A 122 8.67 9.64 5.76
CA LEU A 122 9.39 10.87 5.46
C LEU A 122 8.90 11.94 6.44
N LEU A 123 9.77 12.38 7.33
CA LEU A 123 9.44 13.34 8.39
C LEU A 123 9.53 14.78 7.87
N GLU A 124 8.94 15.72 8.62
CA GLU A 124 8.89 17.14 8.23
C GLU A 124 10.27 17.79 8.13
N ASP A 125 11.24 17.29 8.89
CA ASP A 125 12.65 17.72 8.83
C ASP A 125 13.43 17.10 7.66
N GLY A 126 12.76 16.34 6.79
CA GLY A 126 13.33 15.62 5.65
C GLY A 126 14.04 14.32 6.02
N SER A 127 14.12 13.95 7.30
CA SER A 127 14.69 12.67 7.70
C SER A 127 13.75 11.52 7.36
N THR A 128 14.32 10.32 7.22
CA THR A 128 13.56 9.10 6.91
C THR A 128 13.68 8.08 8.03
N ARG A 129 12.56 7.46 8.40
CA ARG A 129 12.51 6.36 9.37
C ARG A 129 12.00 5.09 8.68
N GLY A 130 12.77 4.01 8.72
CA GLY A 130 12.41 2.71 8.12
C GLY A 130 11.88 1.70 9.13
N TYR A 131 11.01 0.80 8.68
CA TYR A 131 10.41 -0.26 9.49
C TYR A 131 10.50 -1.60 8.79
N TYR A 132 10.78 -2.64 9.58
CA TYR A 132 10.59 -4.03 9.22
C TYR A 132 10.15 -4.81 10.46
N GLN A 133 8.93 -5.35 10.42
CA GLN A 133 8.34 -6.16 11.48
C GLN A 133 7.93 -7.51 10.88
N ASN A 134 8.29 -8.59 11.56
CA ASN A 134 8.23 -9.97 11.04
C ASN A 134 7.90 -10.96 12.14
#